data_AF-A0A2M8CUA6-F1
#
_entry.id   AF-A0A2M8CUA6-F1
#
_cell.length_a   1.000
_cell.length_b   1.000
_cell.length_c   1.000
_cell.angle_alpha   90.00
_cell.angle_beta   90.00
_cell.angle_gamma   90.00
#
_symmetry.space_group_name_H-M   'P 1'
#
loop_
_entity.id
_entity.type
_entity.pdbx_description
1 polymer ?
#
loop_
_entity_poly.entity_id
_entity_poly.type
_entity_poly.pdbx_seq_one_letter_code
_entity_poly.pdbx_strand_id
1 'polypeptide(L)'
;MLSRAKTKSSLVVNDPKGEVFAATARFMQAQGFRIITINPEDVETSSRFNPLLEAKSDIELEQVAEVLVRAGSGNSSKDQFWDNGAVRLVAVLLKRLRRSAHEDPAYFTLGNLFHLLQNF
;
A
#
# COMPACT_ATOMS: atom_id res chain seq x y z
N MET A 1 -20.71 0.10 9.09
CA MET A 1 -19.67 0.03 10.15
C MET A 1 -20.26 -0.40 11.49
N LEU A 2 -21.19 0.36 12.06
CA LEU A 2 -21.79 0.11 13.38
C LEU A 2 -22.52 -1.24 13.53
N SER A 3 -23.21 -1.73 12.51
CA SER A 3 -23.88 -3.04 12.55
C SER A 3 -22.88 -4.21 12.66
N ARG A 4 -21.69 -4.06 12.09
CA ARG A 4 -20.60 -5.05 12.16
C ARG A 4 -19.77 -4.95 13.43
N ALA A 5 -19.97 -3.92 14.25
CA ALA A 5 -19.32 -3.82 15.56
C ALA A 5 -19.83 -4.89 16.55
N LYS A 6 -21.02 -5.45 16.31
CA LYS A 6 -21.62 -6.50 17.13
C LYS A 6 -21.10 -7.91 16.82
N THR A 7 -20.29 -8.07 15.76
CA THR A 7 -19.73 -9.35 15.34
C THR A 7 -18.22 -9.24 15.15
N LYS A 8 -17.46 -10.27 15.55
CA LYS A 8 -16.00 -10.29 15.33
C LYS A 8 -15.72 -10.33 13.83
N SER A 9 -15.37 -9.18 13.26
CA SER A 9 -15.07 -9.03 11.83
C SER A 9 -13.96 -8.01 11.61
N SER A 10 -13.23 -8.12 10.51
CA SER A 10 -12.27 -7.09 10.08
C SER A 10 -12.95 -6.16 9.08
N LEU A 11 -12.68 -4.86 9.19
CA LEU A 11 -13.27 -3.84 8.33
C LEU A 11 -12.20 -2.92 7.76
N VAL A 12 -12.26 -2.70 6.44
CA VAL A 12 -11.46 -1.71 5.72
C VAL A 12 -12.43 -0.65 5.21
N VAL A 13 -12.15 0.62 5.50
CA VAL A 13 -12.99 1.76 5.09
C VAL A 13 -12.11 2.76 4.37
N ASN A 14 -12.51 3.15 3.16
CA ASN A 14 -11.94 4.30 2.48
C ASN A 14 -12.74 5.54 2.91
N ASP A 15 -12.12 6.44 3.67
CA ASP A 15 -12.75 7.64 4.22
C ASP A 15 -11.93 8.90 3.85
N PRO A 16 -12.09 9.43 2.62
CA PRO A 16 -11.32 10.59 2.16
C PRO A 16 -11.55 11.87 2.96
N LYS A 17 -12.65 11.97 3.71
CA LYS A 17 -13.02 13.17 4.50
C LYS A 17 -12.74 13.03 6.00
N GLY A 18 -12.47 11.82 6.48
CA GLY A 18 -12.25 11.54 7.91
C GLY A 18 -13.52 11.58 8.79
N GLU A 19 -14.69 11.86 8.22
CA GLU A 19 -15.96 12.02 8.95
C GLU A 19 -16.41 10.69 9.58
N VAL A 20 -16.20 9.57 8.86
CA VAL A 20 -16.58 8.23 9.34
C VAL A 20 -15.68 7.83 10.49
N PHE A 21 -14.37 8.10 10.39
CA PHE A 21 -13.42 7.87 11.47
C PHE A 21 -13.80 8.67 12.72
N ALA A 22 -14.01 9.98 12.58
CA ALA A 22 -14.37 10.86 13.69
C ALA A 22 -15.66 10.42 14.40
N ALA A 23 -16.66 9.98 13.64
CA ALA A 23 -17.95 9.56 14.18
C ALA A 23 -17.95 8.17 14.83
N THR A 24 -17.09 7.24 14.38
CA THR A 24 -17.25 5.81 14.71
C THR A 24 -16.06 5.17 15.41
N ALA A 25 -14.85 5.76 15.34
CA ALA A 25 -13.63 5.13 15.85
C ALA A 25 -13.69 4.84 17.36
N ARG A 26 -14.14 5.81 18.18
CA ARG A 26 -14.27 5.61 19.64
C ARG A 26 -15.23 4.48 19.98
N PHE A 27 -16.36 4.41 19.27
CA PHE A 27 -17.34 3.36 19.51
C PHE A 27 -16.77 1.98 19.17
N MET A 28 -16.09 1.83 18.02
CA MET A 28 -15.47 0.56 17.65
C MET A 28 -14.33 0.17 18.59
N GLN A 29 -13.53 1.13 19.06
CA GLN A 29 -12.50 0.89 20.07
C GLN A 29 -13.12 0.38 21.39
N ALA A 30 -14.23 0.98 21.83
CA ALA A 30 -14.96 0.52 23.01
C ALA A 30 -15.57 -0.89 22.85
N GLN A 31 -15.84 -1.31 21.63
CA GLN A 31 -16.26 -2.69 21.31
C GLN A 31 -15.06 -3.65 21.15
N GLY A 32 -13.84 -3.22 21.46
CA GLY A 32 -12.63 -4.06 21.46
C GLY A 32 -11.91 -4.16 20.12
N PHE A 33 -12.25 -3.31 19.14
CA PHE A 33 -11.54 -3.30 17.86
C PHE A 33 -10.20 -2.55 17.98
N ARG A 34 -9.17 -3.10 17.35
CA ARG A 34 -7.92 -2.37 17.10
C ARG A 34 -8.13 -1.44 15.91
N ILE A 35 -8.02 -0.14 16.17
CA ILE A 35 -8.15 0.89 15.13
C ILE A 35 -6.77 1.16 14.53
N ILE A 36 -6.68 1.08 13.19
CA ILE A 36 -5.47 1.38 12.42
C ILE A 36 -5.88 2.41 11.38
N THR A 37 -5.16 3.53 11.32
CA THR A 37 -5.42 4.62 10.38
C THR A 37 -4.20 4.79 9.50
N ILE A 38 -4.39 4.81 8.18
CA ILE A 38 -3.37 5.21 7.22
C ILE A 38 -3.83 6.55 6.65
N ASN A 39 -3.23 7.63 7.11
CA ASN A 39 -3.50 8.99 6.67
C ASN A 39 -2.21 9.64 6.14
N PRO A 40 -2.03 9.74 4.81
CA PRO A 40 -0.86 10.39 4.23
C PRO A 40 -0.72 11.89 4.57
N GLU A 41 -1.81 12.57 4.94
CA GLU A 41 -1.80 14.00 5.26
C GLU A 41 -1.35 14.30 6.69
N ASP A 42 -1.55 13.35 7.61
CA ASP A 42 -1.16 13.46 9.01
C ASP A 42 -0.25 12.30 9.41
N VAL A 43 1.04 12.50 9.18
CA VAL A 43 2.07 11.49 9.43
C VAL A 43 2.29 11.23 10.93
N GLU A 44 1.93 12.17 11.80
CA GLU A 44 2.11 12.01 13.26
C GLU A 44 1.11 11.02 13.85
N THR A 45 -0.14 11.07 13.39
CA THR A 45 -1.21 10.19 13.87
C THR A 45 -1.43 8.96 12.98
N SER A 46 -0.86 8.95 11.77
CA SER A 46 -0.95 7.82 10.86
C SER A 46 -0.05 6.65 11.26
N SER A 47 -0.58 5.45 11.11
CA SER A 47 0.24 4.24 11.07
C SER A 47 1.13 4.27 9.83
N ARG A 48 2.39 3.82 9.98
CA ARG A 48 3.31 3.66 8.87
C ARG A 48 3.05 2.32 8.20
N PHE A 49 2.99 2.32 6.88
CA PHE A 49 2.79 1.12 6.08
C PHE A 49 3.74 1.12 4.88
N ASN A 50 4.49 0.02 4.73
CA ASN A 50 5.31 -0.23 3.57
C ASN A 50 4.82 -1.53 2.91
N PRO A 51 4.07 -1.45 1.78
CA PRO A 51 3.49 -2.65 1.16
C PRO A 51 4.55 -3.63 0.66
N LEU A 52 5.79 -3.19 0.46
CA LEU A 52 6.89 -4.04 0.01
C LEU A 52 7.26 -5.09 1.05
N LEU A 53 7.07 -4.80 2.35
CA LEU A 53 7.39 -5.71 3.45
C LEU A 53 6.40 -6.86 3.59
N GLU A 54 5.20 -6.72 3.04
CA GLU A 54 4.17 -7.78 3.05
C GLU A 54 4.44 -8.85 1.99
N ALA A 55 5.21 -8.53 0.94
CA ALA A 55 5.57 -9.48 -0.11
C ALA A 55 6.71 -10.40 0.35
N LYS A 56 6.40 -11.68 0.59
CA LYS A 56 7.36 -12.68 1.09
C LYS A 56 8.00 -13.51 -0.02
N SER A 57 7.45 -13.45 -1.22
CA SER A 57 7.91 -14.16 -2.40
C SER A 57 8.08 -13.23 -3.61
N ASP A 58 8.81 -13.70 -4.61
CA ASP A 58 9.00 -12.97 -5.88
C ASP A 58 7.67 -12.77 -6.62
N ILE A 59 6.76 -13.73 -6.51
CA ILE A 59 5.43 -13.68 -7.11
C ILE A 59 4.59 -12.58 -6.44
N GLU A 60 4.58 -12.52 -5.11
CA GLU A 60 3.88 -11.45 -4.39
C GLU A 60 4.49 -10.07 -4.68
N LEU A 61 5.81 -10.00 -4.86
CA LEU A 61 6.48 -8.75 -5.23
C LEU A 61 6.09 -8.29 -6.65
N GLU A 62 5.90 -9.22 -7.57
CA GLU A 62 5.36 -8.95 -8.91
C GLU A 62 3.90 -8.47 -8.84
N GLN A 63 3.07 -9.06 -7.96
CA GLN A 63 1.70 -8.58 -7.73
C GLN A 63 1.69 -7.15 -7.18
N VAL A 64 2.61 -6.80 -6.28
CA VAL A 64 2.78 -5.43 -5.80
C VAL A 64 3.13 -4.48 -6.95
N ALA A 65 4.06 -4.87 -7.84
CA ALA A 65 4.37 -4.10 -9.03
C ALA A 65 3.14 -3.89 -9.93
N GLU A 66 2.33 -4.92 -10.11
CA GLU A 66 1.11 -4.89 -10.91
C GLU A 66 0.05 -3.94 -10.32
N VAL A 67 -0.14 -3.96 -9.00
CA VAL A 67 -1.04 -3.04 -8.28
C VAL A 67 -0.54 -1.59 -8.42
N LEU A 68 0.76 -1.35 -8.28
CA LEU A 68 1.34 0.00 -8.40
C LEU A 68 1.13 0.58 -9.80
N VAL A 69 1.39 -0.20 -10.85
CA VAL A 69 1.19 0.26 -12.24
C VAL A 69 -0.28 0.50 -12.53
N ARG A 70 -1.17 -0.44 -12.15
CA ARG A 70 -2.62 -0.28 -12.36
C ARG A 70 -3.24 0.86 -11.57
N ALA A 71 -2.68 1.23 -10.42
CA ALA A 71 -3.14 2.39 -9.68
C ALA A 71 -2.84 3.71 -10.44
N GLY A 72 -1.82 3.71 -11.30
CA GLY A 72 -1.46 4.85 -12.14
C GLY A 72 -1.98 4.79 -13.58
N SER A 73 -2.32 3.61 -14.10
CA SER A 73 -2.86 3.45 -15.45
C SER A 73 -4.37 3.66 -15.51
N GLY A 74 -4.85 4.30 -16.57
CA GLY A 74 -6.27 4.51 -16.82
C GLY A 74 -6.96 3.24 -17.34
N ASN A 75 -8.30 3.25 -17.41
CA ASN A 75 -9.11 2.10 -17.88
C ASN A 75 -9.07 1.88 -19.41
N SER A 76 -7.95 2.15 -20.08
CA SER A 76 -7.84 2.08 -21.54
C SER A 76 -7.14 0.80 -21.99
N SER A 77 -7.78 0.02 -22.86
CA SER A 77 -7.23 -1.25 -23.39
C SER A 77 -6.02 -1.06 -24.31
N LYS A 78 -5.77 0.15 -24.79
CA LYS A 78 -4.57 0.48 -25.60
C LYS A 78 -3.30 0.54 -24.76
N ASP A 79 -3.43 0.69 -23.44
CA ASP A 79 -2.29 0.86 -22.54
C ASP A 79 -1.72 -0.49 -22.07
N GLN A 80 -2.37 -1.62 -22.36
CA GLN A 80 -1.97 -2.92 -21.82
C GLN A 80 -0.53 -3.34 -22.19
N PHE A 81 -0.04 -2.99 -23.39
CA PHE A 81 1.35 -3.25 -23.76
C PHE A 81 2.33 -2.45 -22.88
N TRP A 82 2.04 -1.16 -22.67
CA TRP A 82 2.85 -0.26 -21.85
C TRP A 82 2.78 -0.62 -20.38
N ASP A 83 1.58 -0.95 -19.88
CA ASP A 83 1.35 -1.43 -18.52
C ASP A 83 2.16 -2.69 -18.25
N ASN A 84 2.11 -3.68 -19.15
CA ASN A 84 2.91 -4.91 -19.00
C ASN A 84 4.42 -4.62 -19.00
N GLY A 85 4.88 -3.68 -19.83
CA GLY A 85 6.27 -3.22 -19.82
C GLY A 85 6.65 -2.55 -18.50
N ALA A 86 5.80 -1.65 -18.00
CA ALA A 86 5.98 -0.95 -16.75
C ALA A 86 6.00 -1.93 -15.56
N VAL A 87 5.10 -2.91 -15.52
CA VAL A 87 5.07 -3.95 -14.47
C VAL A 87 6.39 -4.72 -14.42
N ARG A 88 6.91 -5.14 -15.59
CA ARG A 88 8.19 -5.85 -15.67
C ARG A 88 9.35 -4.99 -15.16
N LEU A 89 9.38 -3.71 -15.56
CA LEU A 89 10.41 -2.77 -15.11
C LEU A 89 10.36 -2.58 -13.58
N VAL A 90 9.18 -2.23 -13.05
CA VAL A 90 8.96 -2.03 -11.61
C VAL A 90 9.31 -3.29 -10.83
N ALA A 91 8.92 -4.48 -11.29
CA ALA A 91 9.26 -5.75 -10.65
C ALA A 91 10.78 -5.97 -10.57
N VAL A 92 11.54 -5.67 -11.63
CA VAL A 92 13.01 -5.78 -11.62
C VAL A 92 13.63 -4.81 -10.61
N LEU A 93 13.17 -3.55 -10.58
CA LEU A 93 13.65 -2.55 -9.63
C LEU A 93 13.33 -2.94 -8.18
N LEU A 94 12.14 -3.46 -7.92
CA LEU A 94 11.75 -3.97 -6.61
C LEU A 94 12.60 -5.16 -6.17
N LYS A 95 12.87 -6.12 -7.08
CA LYS A 95 13.77 -7.25 -6.79
C LYS A 95 15.20 -6.77 -6.48
N ARG A 96 15.68 -5.73 -7.18
CA ARG A 96 16.96 -5.08 -6.88
C ARG A 96 16.95 -4.47 -5.48
N LEU A 97 15.95 -3.65 -5.15
CA LEU A 97 15.84 -3.03 -3.82
C LEU A 97 15.74 -4.06 -2.70
N ARG A 98 15.00 -5.16 -2.91
CA ARG A 98 14.90 -6.24 -1.93
C ARG A 98 16.26 -6.91 -1.68
N ARG A 99 17.10 -7.04 -2.71
CA ARG A 99 18.48 -7.52 -2.55
C ARG A 99 19.35 -6.54 -1.78
N SER A 100 19.26 -5.24 -2.08
CA SER A 100 19.96 -4.20 -1.31
C SER A 100 19.50 -4.13 0.15
N ALA A 101 18.26 -4.56 0.44
CA ALA A 101 17.74 -4.65 1.81
C ALA A 101 18.52 -5.61 2.72
N HIS A 102 19.29 -6.55 2.16
CA HIS A 102 20.19 -7.41 2.94
C HIS A 102 21.36 -6.63 3.53
N GLU A 103 21.76 -5.51 2.92
CA GLU A 103 22.80 -4.61 3.42
C GLU A 103 22.20 -3.57 4.37
N ASP A 104 21.14 -2.90 3.94
CA ASP A 104 20.39 -1.95 4.75
C ASP A 104 18.88 -2.06 4.45
N PRO A 105 18.05 -2.51 5.42
CA PRO A 105 16.60 -2.58 5.29
C PRO A 105 15.94 -1.25 4.87
N ALA A 106 16.57 -0.11 5.16
CA ALA A 106 16.09 1.22 4.75
C ALA A 106 16.04 1.39 3.22
N TYR A 107 16.74 0.55 2.46
CA TYR A 107 16.69 0.60 1.00
C TYR A 107 15.36 0.12 0.42
N PHE A 108 14.65 -0.80 1.09
CA PHE A 108 13.47 -1.44 0.51
C PHE A 108 12.19 -0.64 0.78
N THR A 109 12.07 0.53 0.13
CA THR A 109 10.95 1.47 0.29
C THR A 109 10.42 1.95 -1.05
N LEU A 110 9.15 2.38 -1.07
CA LEU A 110 8.56 3.02 -2.25
C LEU A 110 9.27 4.34 -2.62
N GLY A 111 9.83 5.05 -1.64
CA GLY A 111 10.61 6.26 -1.89
C GLY A 111 11.88 5.98 -2.70
N ASN A 112 12.59 4.90 -2.38
CA ASN A 112 13.76 4.49 -3.16
C ASN A 112 13.38 3.91 -4.52
N LEU A 113 12.24 3.23 -4.65
CA LEU A 113 11.70 2.84 -5.96
C LEU A 113 11.47 4.08 -6.83
N PHE A 114 10.83 5.11 -6.29
CA PHE A 114 10.63 6.38 -6.99
C PHE A 114 11.95 7.03 -7.37
N HIS A 115 12.93 7.07 -6.45
CA HIS A 115 14.26 7.58 -6.74
C HIS A 115 14.92 6.84 -7.93
N LEU A 116 14.85 5.51 -7.97
CA LEU A 116 15.39 4.75 -9.12
C LEU A 116 14.69 5.10 -10.42
N LEU A 117 13.36 5.24 -10.43
CA LEU A 117 12.60 5.58 -11.64
C LEU A 117 12.94 6.97 -12.20
N GLN A 118 13.41 7.90 -11.35
CA GLN A 118 13.78 9.27 -11.77
C GLN A 118 15.25 9.40 -12.19
N ASN A 119 16.09 8.40 -11.91
CA ASN A 119 17.54 8.45 -12.13
C ASN A 119 18.02 7.31 -13.06
N PHE A 120 17.11 6.78 -13.88
CA PHE A 120 17.38 5.80 -14.93
C PHE A 120 17.63 6.48 -16.28
#